data_AF-A0A7J2YWD2-F1
#
_entry.id   AF-A0A7J2YWD2-F1
#
_cell.length_a   1.000
_cell.length_b   1.000
_cell.length_c   1.000
_cell.angle_alpha   90.00
_cell.angle_beta   90.00
_cell.angle_gamma   90.00
#
_symmetry.space_group_name_H-M   'P 1'
#
loop_
_entity.id
_entity.type
_entity.pdbx_description
1 polymer ?
#
loop_
_entity_poly.entity_id
_entity_poly.type
_entity_poly.pdbx_seq_one_letter_code
_entity_poly.pdbx_strand_id
1 'polypeptide(L)'
;MNQKLLIYSDGGARGNPGPAAIAFIATDESGITTKADSRYIGVHTNNQAEYEALLLALKFAVDSNAVEIICHLDSELVAKQLTGEYAVKDSELQKLNRQVKDILGRFRKVSFINVPRSHPQISRADALVNKTLDEEARKPRRQNGGGSLFVHASIRTSNMQRSIDFYSKFFGLQVKSRHDIKATNAEIVFLQDSQGKGCMLELTYYRDQKEFQQAEYEKRLFDHLGFEVADINNTVVAMKKAGVTITDEPSKFNEHTTIAFVEDPDGTLIELIEHK
;
A
#
# COMPACT_ATOMS: atom_id res chain seq x y z
N MET A 1 -30.78 11.78 21.65
CA MET A 1 -29.76 12.57 22.36
C MET A 1 -29.13 13.51 21.34
N ASN A 2 -29.06 14.81 21.58
CA ASN A 2 -28.32 15.73 20.70
C ASN A 2 -26.83 15.46 20.91
N GLN A 3 -26.17 14.74 20.00
CA GLN A 3 -24.73 14.53 20.10
C GLN A 3 -24.02 15.80 19.64
N LYS A 4 -23.38 16.50 20.59
CA LYS A 4 -22.45 17.57 20.28
C LYS A 4 -21.05 16.97 20.20
N LEU A 5 -20.31 17.33 19.15
CA LEU A 5 -18.92 16.91 18.96
C LEU A 5 -17.98 18.11 18.96
N LEU A 6 -16.84 17.95 19.63
CA LEU A 6 -15.71 18.86 19.51
C LEU A 6 -14.72 18.21 18.54
N ILE A 7 -14.35 18.93 17.49
CA ILE A 7 -13.50 18.42 16.43
C ILE A 7 -12.25 19.29 16.36
N TYR A 8 -11.10 18.65 16.28
CA TYR A 8 -9.77 19.25 16.15
C TYR A 8 -9.17 18.68 14.87
N SER A 9 -8.98 19.51 13.85
CA SER A 9 -8.44 19.07 12.56
C SER A 9 -7.15 19.80 12.25
N ASP A 10 -6.24 19.11 11.58
CA ASP A 10 -4.96 19.64 11.14
C ASP A 10 -4.57 19.01 9.80
N GLY A 11 -4.00 19.82 8.90
CA GLY A 11 -3.52 19.37 7.60
C GLY A 11 -2.17 19.97 7.25
N GLY A 12 -1.25 19.14 6.76
CA GLY A 12 0.12 19.56 6.48
C GLY A 12 0.69 18.97 5.20
N ALA A 13 1.52 19.74 4.51
CA ALA A 13 2.26 19.33 3.32
C ALA A 13 3.79 19.52 3.48
N ARG A 14 4.57 18.56 2.97
CA ARG A 14 6.03 18.63 2.87
C ARG A 14 6.42 19.37 1.59
N GLY A 15 6.37 20.69 1.65
CA GLY A 15 6.50 21.59 0.48
C GLY A 15 5.15 22.21 0.12
N ASN A 16 5.15 23.29 -0.69
CA ASN A 16 3.95 24.06 -0.99
C ASN A 16 3.84 24.40 -2.50
N PRO A 17 3.35 23.47 -3.35
CA PRO A 17 2.72 22.19 -3.00
C PRO A 17 3.74 21.06 -2.75
N GLY A 18 3.31 20.02 -2.02
CA GLY A 18 4.12 18.84 -1.73
C GLY A 18 3.28 17.66 -1.18
N PRO A 19 3.89 16.49 -0.90
CA PRO A 19 3.21 15.36 -0.27
C PRO A 19 2.50 15.81 1.01
N ALA A 20 1.21 15.54 1.12
CA ALA A 20 0.34 16.09 2.14
C ALA A 20 -0.48 14.99 2.83
N ALA A 21 -0.74 15.21 4.12
CA ALA A 21 -1.64 14.39 4.91
C ALA A 21 -2.55 15.28 5.76
N ILE A 22 -3.64 14.67 6.21
CA ILE A 22 -4.66 15.29 7.02
C ILE A 22 -4.99 14.41 8.21
N ALA A 23 -5.40 15.02 9.31
CA ALA A 23 -5.89 14.30 10.48
C ALA A 23 -6.99 15.06 11.18
N PHE A 24 -7.79 14.33 11.95
CA PHE A 24 -8.65 14.94 12.95
C PHE A 24 -8.74 14.08 14.21
N ILE A 25 -9.04 14.75 15.32
CA ILE A 25 -9.52 14.16 16.56
C ILE A 25 -10.93 14.68 16.82
N ALA A 26 -11.86 13.78 17.10
CA ALA A 26 -13.20 14.13 17.58
C ALA A 26 -13.37 13.65 19.03
N THR A 27 -13.94 14.51 19.87
CA THR A 27 -14.28 14.19 21.26
C THR A 27 -15.76 14.49 21.53
N ASP A 28 -16.31 13.83 22.54
CA ASP A 28 -17.58 14.23 23.13
C ASP A 28 -17.40 15.46 24.05
N GLU A 29 -18.49 15.90 24.68
CA GLU A 29 -18.49 17.05 25.60
C GLU A 29 -17.69 16.83 26.89
N SER A 30 -17.42 15.56 27.25
CA SER A 30 -16.58 15.21 28.40
C SER A 30 -15.08 15.21 28.06
N GLY A 31 -14.74 15.41 26.79
CA GLY A 31 -13.36 15.39 26.29
C GLY A 31 -12.85 13.99 25.94
N ILE A 32 -13.70 12.96 26.00
CA ILE A 32 -13.33 11.60 25.62
C ILE A 32 -13.25 11.53 24.09
N THR A 33 -12.13 11.03 23.57
CA THR A 33 -11.95 10.83 22.11
C THR A 33 -12.92 9.78 21.61
N THR A 34 -13.85 10.19 20.74
CA THR A 34 -14.77 9.29 20.03
C THR A 34 -14.15 8.74 18.76
N LYS A 35 -13.29 9.52 18.09
CA LYS A 35 -12.55 9.11 16.91
C LYS A 35 -11.26 9.89 16.73
N ALA A 36 -10.25 9.20 16.19
CA ALA A 36 -9.10 9.82 15.56
C ALA A 36 -8.90 9.12 14.20
N ASP A 37 -8.64 9.89 13.14
CA ASP A 37 -8.34 9.36 11.81
C ASP A 37 -7.30 10.25 11.12
N SER A 38 -6.50 9.65 10.24
CA SER A 38 -5.52 10.39 9.42
C SER A 38 -5.34 9.73 8.06
N ARG A 39 -5.05 10.54 7.03
CA ARG A 39 -4.98 10.09 5.64
C ARG A 39 -3.90 10.83 4.87
N TYR A 40 -3.15 10.10 4.05
CA TYR A 40 -2.33 10.69 3.00
C TYR A 40 -3.23 11.10 1.84
N ILE A 41 -3.07 12.33 1.35
CA ILE A 41 -3.94 12.91 0.31
C ILE A 41 -3.19 13.25 -0.99
N GLY A 42 -1.96 12.78 -1.16
CA GLY A 42 -1.18 13.08 -2.38
C GLY A 42 -0.50 14.44 -2.30
N VAL A 43 -0.43 15.17 -3.42
CA VAL A 43 0.27 16.46 -3.50
C VAL A 43 -0.72 17.61 -3.35
N HIS A 44 -0.59 18.39 -2.27
CA HIS A 44 -1.42 19.55 -1.99
C HIS A 44 -0.57 20.71 -1.46
N THR A 45 -1.14 21.92 -1.47
CA THR A 45 -0.63 23.04 -0.66
C THR A 45 -1.02 22.86 0.80
N ASN A 46 -0.34 23.55 1.72
CA ASN A 46 -0.71 23.52 3.14
C ASN A 46 -2.17 23.92 3.35
N ASN A 47 -2.60 25.03 2.75
CA ASN A 47 -3.98 25.52 2.92
C ASN A 47 -5.02 24.53 2.38
N GLN A 48 -4.73 23.85 1.27
CA GLN A 48 -5.63 22.81 0.76
C GLN A 48 -5.72 21.63 1.74
N ALA A 49 -4.60 21.20 2.32
CA ALA A 49 -4.59 20.13 3.31
C ALA A 49 -5.43 20.49 4.56
N GLU A 50 -5.35 21.72 5.04
CA GLU A 50 -6.14 22.21 6.18
C GLU A 50 -7.66 22.15 5.91
N TYR A 51 -8.09 22.58 4.71
CA TYR A 51 -9.48 22.46 4.30
C TYR A 51 -9.93 21.00 4.19
N GLU A 52 -9.10 20.14 3.61
CA GLU A 52 -9.38 18.70 3.48
C GLU A 52 -9.46 18.00 4.85
N ALA A 53 -8.62 18.41 5.80
CA ALA A 53 -8.67 17.92 7.18
C ALA A 53 -10.01 18.24 7.85
N LEU A 54 -10.49 19.48 7.69
CA LEU A 54 -11.80 19.88 8.18
C LEU A 54 -12.93 19.10 7.47
N LEU A 55 -12.85 18.92 6.14
CA LEU A 55 -13.84 18.12 5.40
C LEU A 55 -13.92 16.68 5.89
N LEU A 56 -12.77 16.06 6.16
CA LEU A 56 -12.70 14.70 6.71
C LEU A 56 -13.39 14.62 8.09
N ALA A 57 -13.08 15.58 8.96
CA ALA A 57 -13.70 15.73 10.28
C ALA A 57 -15.23 15.91 10.19
N LEU A 58 -15.70 16.80 9.31
CA LEU A 58 -17.12 17.09 9.15
C LEU A 58 -17.90 15.90 8.61
N LYS A 59 -17.33 15.14 7.66
CA LYS A 59 -17.94 13.89 7.17
C LYS A 59 -18.15 12.89 8.30
N PHE A 60 -17.14 12.68 9.14
CA PHE A 60 -17.28 11.84 10.33
C PHE A 60 -18.37 12.34 11.29
N ALA A 61 -18.47 13.65 11.50
CA ALA A 61 -19.50 14.22 12.37
C ALA A 61 -20.92 14.03 11.84
N VAL A 62 -21.12 14.12 10.51
CA VAL A 62 -22.38 13.76 9.85
C VAL A 62 -22.70 12.28 10.04
N ASP A 63 -21.73 11.39 9.78
CA ASP A 63 -21.92 9.93 9.92
C ASP A 63 -22.21 9.52 11.38
N SER A 64 -21.70 10.31 12.33
CA SER A 64 -21.99 10.16 13.76
C SER A 64 -23.36 10.72 14.17
N ASN A 65 -24.15 11.28 13.24
CA ASN A 65 -25.42 11.97 13.52
C ASN A 65 -25.28 13.11 14.55
N ALA A 66 -24.14 13.81 14.56
CA ALA A 66 -23.96 14.96 15.43
C ALA A 66 -24.92 16.08 15.03
N VAL A 67 -25.52 16.74 16.03
CA VAL A 67 -26.47 17.84 15.84
C VAL A 67 -25.77 19.19 15.99
N GLU A 68 -24.73 19.24 16.82
CA GLU A 68 -23.94 20.43 17.09
C GLU A 68 -22.46 20.09 16.99
N ILE A 69 -21.68 21.00 16.41
CA ILE A 69 -20.23 20.83 16.28
C ILE A 69 -19.48 22.09 16.71
N ILE A 70 -18.32 21.88 17.34
CA ILE A 70 -17.33 22.93 17.60
C ILE A 70 -16.03 22.53 16.91
N CYS A 71 -15.69 23.26 15.85
CA CYS A 71 -14.48 23.08 15.06
C CYS A 71 -13.35 23.92 15.65
N HIS A 72 -12.30 23.26 16.12
CA HIS A 72 -11.07 23.87 16.60
C HIS A 72 -10.02 23.76 15.50
N LEU A 73 -9.49 24.91 15.10
CA LEU A 73 -8.52 25.05 14.01
C LEU A 73 -7.35 25.90 14.51
N ASP A 74 -6.12 25.59 14.11
CA ASP A 74 -4.95 26.45 14.32
C ASP A 74 -4.68 27.37 13.11
N SER A 75 -5.23 27.02 11.94
CA SER A 75 -5.18 27.83 10.73
C SER A 75 -6.13 29.03 10.80
N GLU A 76 -5.60 30.18 11.20
CA GLU A 76 -6.34 31.45 11.24
C GLU A 76 -6.90 31.85 9.87
N LEU A 77 -6.14 31.59 8.79
CA LEU A 77 -6.57 31.88 7.42
C LEU A 77 -7.84 31.10 7.05
N VAL A 78 -7.84 29.78 7.29
CA VAL A 78 -8.99 28.91 6.99
C VAL A 78 -10.19 29.32 7.85
N ALA A 79 -9.98 29.56 9.14
CA ALA A 79 -11.04 30.02 10.03
C ALA A 79 -11.70 31.31 9.51
N LYS A 80 -10.91 32.34 9.16
CA LYS A 80 -11.43 33.62 8.64
C LYS A 80 -12.09 33.52 7.28
N GLN A 81 -11.65 32.59 6.43
CA GLN A 81 -12.29 32.34 5.14
C GLN A 81 -13.64 31.60 5.28
N LEU A 82 -13.78 30.75 6.30
CA LEU A 82 -15.03 30.05 6.60
C LEU A 82 -16.06 30.98 7.23
N THR A 83 -15.64 31.90 8.11
CA THR A 83 -16.51 32.94 8.69
C THR A 83 -16.86 34.06 7.69
N GLY A 84 -16.19 34.10 6.53
CA GLY A 84 -16.44 35.09 5.48
C GLY A 84 -15.74 36.43 5.72
N GLU A 85 -14.91 36.54 6.75
CA GLU A 85 -14.08 37.72 7.00
C GLU A 85 -13.07 37.92 5.86
N TYR A 86 -12.49 36.83 5.35
CA TYR A 86 -11.53 36.84 4.24
C TYR A 86 -12.10 36.20 2.98
N ALA A 87 -11.88 36.85 1.84
CA ALA A 87 -12.24 36.30 0.53
C ALA A 87 -11.29 35.15 0.13
N VAL A 88 -11.86 34.06 -0.39
CA VAL A 88 -11.12 32.95 -0.99
C VAL A 88 -10.89 33.25 -2.46
N LYS A 89 -9.65 33.57 -2.85
CA LYS A 89 -9.30 33.93 -4.25
C LYS A 89 -8.90 32.74 -5.11
N ASP A 90 -8.26 31.74 -4.51
CA ASP A 90 -7.80 30.54 -5.21
C ASP A 90 -8.99 29.64 -5.61
N SER A 91 -9.01 29.18 -6.87
CA SER A 91 -10.17 28.44 -7.41
C SER A 91 -10.34 27.06 -6.77
N GLU A 92 -9.26 26.39 -6.38
CA GLU A 92 -9.35 25.09 -5.70
C GLU A 92 -9.80 25.29 -4.25
N LEU A 93 -9.27 26.29 -3.54
CA LEU A 93 -9.76 26.63 -2.20
C LEU A 93 -11.22 27.10 -2.22
N GLN A 94 -11.69 27.77 -3.28
CA GLN A 94 -13.10 28.11 -3.43
C GLN A 94 -13.99 26.88 -3.51
N LYS A 95 -13.55 25.82 -4.22
CA LYS A 95 -14.27 24.54 -4.27
C LYS A 95 -14.32 23.89 -2.89
N LEU A 96 -13.19 23.81 -2.19
CA LEU A 96 -13.12 23.24 -0.84
C LEU A 96 -13.97 24.03 0.16
N ASN A 97 -13.91 25.36 0.12
CA ASN A 97 -14.72 26.23 0.97
C ASN A 97 -16.22 26.01 0.74
N ARG A 98 -16.64 25.84 -0.52
CA ARG A 98 -18.04 25.51 -0.86
C ARG A 98 -18.45 24.16 -0.28
N GLN A 99 -17.64 23.12 -0.47
CA GLN A 99 -17.91 21.79 0.09
C GLN A 99 -18.02 21.83 1.62
N VAL A 100 -17.14 22.57 2.29
CA VAL A 100 -17.23 22.76 3.75
C VAL A 100 -18.57 23.40 4.10
N LYS A 101 -18.91 24.54 3.49
CA LYS A 101 -20.17 25.25 3.76
C LYS A 101 -21.41 24.38 3.52
N ASP A 102 -21.42 23.58 2.46
CA ASP A 102 -22.51 22.66 2.15
C ASP A 102 -22.70 21.60 3.26
N ILE A 103 -21.60 21.07 3.81
CA ILE A 103 -21.67 20.11 4.92
C ILE A 103 -22.06 20.80 6.23
N LEU A 104 -21.55 22.00 6.50
CA LEU A 104 -21.90 22.77 7.70
C LEU A 104 -23.41 23.01 7.82
N GLY A 105 -24.10 23.19 6.68
CA GLY A 105 -25.57 23.35 6.64
C GLY A 105 -26.37 22.14 7.13
N ARG A 106 -25.73 20.99 7.38
CA ARG A 106 -26.37 19.78 7.94
C ARG A 106 -26.47 19.80 9.46
N PHE A 107 -25.73 20.67 10.14
CA PHE A 107 -25.73 20.77 11.59
C PHE A 107 -26.66 21.88 12.06
N ARG A 108 -27.35 21.67 13.19
CA ARG A 108 -28.21 22.70 13.78
C ARG A 108 -27.40 23.88 14.31
N LYS A 109 -26.19 23.59 14.81
CA LYS A 109 -25.28 24.60 15.36
C LYS A 109 -23.84 24.26 15.02
N VAL A 110 -23.13 25.27 14.52
CA VAL A 110 -21.70 25.20 14.18
C VAL A 110 -21.01 26.34 14.92
N SER A 111 -19.83 26.08 15.47
CA SER A 111 -18.96 27.10 16.04
C SER A 111 -17.51 26.84 15.63
N PHE A 112 -16.77 27.90 15.36
CA PHE A 112 -15.34 27.85 15.07
C PHE A 112 -14.57 28.47 16.22
N ILE A 113 -13.52 27.80 16.68
CA ILE A 113 -12.62 28.29 17.72
C ILE A 113 -11.21 28.22 17.16
N ASN A 114 -10.53 29.36 17.10
CA ASN A 114 -9.10 29.38 16.82
C ASN A 114 -8.34 28.95 18.09
N VAL A 115 -7.47 27.96 17.96
CA VAL A 115 -6.65 27.43 19.06
C VAL A 115 -5.18 27.46 18.66
N PRO A 116 -4.25 27.69 19.62
CA PRO A 116 -2.84 27.63 19.31
C PRO A 116 -2.41 26.20 18.94
N ARG A 117 -1.34 26.07 18.17
CA ARG A 117 -0.71 24.77 17.84
C ARG A 117 -0.31 23.93 19.06
N SER A 118 -0.03 24.58 20.18
CA SER A 118 0.26 23.93 21.46
C SER A 118 -0.97 23.33 22.14
N HIS A 119 -2.19 23.54 21.61
CA HIS A 119 -3.39 22.91 22.14
C HIS A 119 -3.26 21.38 22.08
N PRO A 120 -3.53 20.64 23.17
CA PRO A 120 -3.22 19.21 23.24
C PRO A 120 -3.80 18.37 22.10
N GLN A 121 -5.05 18.62 21.69
CA GLN A 121 -5.69 17.87 20.61
C GLN A 121 -5.24 18.29 19.21
N ILE A 122 -4.80 19.55 19.02
CA ILE A 122 -4.24 20.00 17.74
C ILE A 122 -2.85 19.41 17.57
N SER A 123 -2.00 19.50 18.59
CA SER A 123 -0.69 18.87 18.59
C SER A 123 -0.78 17.36 18.34
N ARG A 124 -1.84 16.70 18.84
CA ARG A 124 -2.12 15.30 18.54
C ARG A 124 -2.54 15.07 17.08
N ALA A 125 -3.34 15.95 16.49
CA ALA A 125 -3.70 15.89 15.08
C ALA A 125 -2.47 16.09 14.17
N ASP A 126 -1.63 17.10 14.46
CA ASP A 126 -0.36 17.34 13.77
C ASP A 126 0.61 16.16 13.88
N ALA A 127 0.69 15.53 15.06
CA ALA A 127 1.48 14.31 15.22
C ALA A 127 0.98 13.15 14.32
N LEU A 128 -0.34 13.04 14.13
CA LEU A 128 -0.92 12.05 13.20
C LEU A 128 -0.63 12.39 11.74
N VAL A 129 -0.72 13.67 11.34
CA VAL A 129 -0.34 14.14 10.00
C VAL A 129 1.10 13.74 9.68
N ASN A 130 2.03 14.08 10.59
CA ASN A 130 3.45 13.78 10.41
C ASN A 130 3.72 12.27 10.37
N LYS A 131 3.09 11.50 11.28
CA LYS A 131 3.18 10.04 11.28
C LYS A 131 2.72 9.45 9.94
N THR A 132 1.58 9.90 9.42
CA THR A 132 1.05 9.42 8.13
C THR A 132 1.96 9.79 6.95
N LEU A 133 2.55 11.00 6.95
CA LEU A 133 3.54 11.39 5.95
C LEU A 133 4.80 10.53 5.99
N ASP A 134 5.29 10.21 7.18
CA ASP A 134 6.48 9.35 7.36
C ASP A 134 6.20 7.90 6.95
N GLU A 135 5.03 7.37 7.31
CA GLU A 135 4.60 6.04 6.89
C GLU A 135 4.49 5.95 5.36
N GLU A 136 3.92 6.97 4.70
CA GLU A 136 3.84 7.02 3.25
C GLU A 136 5.22 7.16 2.59
N ALA A 137 6.10 7.98 3.15
CA ALA A 137 7.47 8.14 2.65
C ALA A 137 8.30 6.84 2.75
N ARG A 138 7.96 5.96 3.70
CA ARG A 138 8.59 4.63 3.86
C ARG A 138 7.99 3.55 2.96
N LYS A 139 6.80 3.75 2.38
CA LYS A 139 6.24 2.79 1.43
C LYS A 139 7.08 2.80 0.16
N PRO A 140 7.40 1.63 -0.43
CA PRO A 140 8.00 1.59 -1.76
C PRO A 140 7.06 2.34 -2.71
N ARG A 141 7.57 3.42 -3.32
CA ARG A 141 6.78 4.31 -4.19
C ARG A 141 6.08 3.46 -5.26
N ARG A 142 4.76 3.31 -5.15
CA ARG A 142 3.93 3.03 -6.33
C ARG A 142 3.99 4.30 -7.17
N GLN A 143 4.72 4.27 -8.28
CA GLN A 143 4.78 5.41 -9.18
C GLN A 143 3.37 5.67 -9.72
N ASN A 144 2.71 6.72 -9.23
CA ASN A 144 1.49 7.27 -9.81
C ASN A 144 1.81 8.01 -11.11
N GLY A 145 2.24 7.27 -12.13
CA GLY A 145 2.55 7.81 -13.44
C GLY A 145 2.34 6.75 -14.49
N GLY A 146 1.08 6.45 -14.84
CA GLY A 146 0.70 5.70 -16.05
C GLY A 146 1.54 4.47 -16.41
N GLY A 147 2.19 3.84 -15.43
CA GLY A 147 3.17 2.80 -15.64
C GLY A 147 2.47 1.46 -15.60
N SER A 148 2.74 0.62 -16.60
CA SER A 148 2.34 -0.78 -16.56
C SER A 148 3.01 -1.45 -15.36
N LEU A 149 2.21 -2.11 -14.52
CA LEU A 149 2.72 -2.93 -13.41
C LEU A 149 3.12 -4.29 -13.95
N PHE A 150 4.34 -4.73 -13.66
CA PHE A 150 4.71 -6.13 -13.86
C PHE A 150 4.01 -6.97 -12.78
N VAL A 151 2.96 -7.70 -13.18
CA VAL A 151 2.03 -8.35 -12.24
C VAL A 151 2.34 -9.81 -11.99
N HIS A 152 2.82 -10.53 -13.01
CA HIS A 152 3.18 -11.94 -12.91
C HIS A 152 4.20 -12.34 -13.99
N ALA A 153 4.88 -13.45 -13.75
CA ALA A 153 5.57 -14.24 -14.77
C ALA A 153 4.90 -15.61 -14.85
N SER A 154 4.68 -16.13 -16.06
CA SER A 154 4.10 -17.46 -16.25
C SER A 154 5.13 -18.48 -16.72
N ILE A 155 5.09 -19.66 -16.09
CA ILE A 155 5.79 -20.86 -16.54
C ILE A 155 4.78 -22.01 -16.72
N ARG A 156 5.18 -23.00 -17.51
CA ARG A 156 4.40 -24.22 -17.67
C ARG A 156 4.83 -25.26 -16.67
N THR A 157 3.90 -26.11 -16.26
CA THR A 157 4.20 -27.28 -15.44
C THR A 157 3.60 -28.54 -16.03
N SER A 158 4.25 -29.69 -15.85
CA SER A 158 3.69 -31.00 -16.17
C SER A 158 2.83 -31.60 -15.06
N ASN A 159 2.94 -31.06 -13.83
CA ASN A 159 2.18 -31.52 -12.68
C ASN A 159 1.95 -30.39 -11.67
N MET A 160 0.71 -29.89 -11.64
CA MET A 160 0.34 -28.73 -10.82
C MET A 160 0.69 -28.90 -9.34
N GLN A 161 0.33 -30.03 -8.72
CA GLN A 161 0.55 -30.19 -7.28
C GLN A 161 2.04 -30.30 -6.94
N ARG A 162 2.81 -31.03 -7.75
CA ARG A 162 4.27 -31.15 -7.57
C ARG A 162 4.96 -29.79 -7.62
N SER A 163 4.57 -28.92 -8.55
CA SER A 163 5.15 -27.58 -8.65
C SER A 163 4.70 -26.68 -7.50
N ILE A 164 3.42 -26.72 -7.09
CA ILE A 164 2.98 -26.01 -5.87
C ILE A 164 3.81 -26.45 -4.66
N ASP A 165 3.95 -27.75 -4.44
CA ASP A 165 4.68 -28.29 -3.29
C ASP A 165 6.15 -27.84 -3.32
N PHE A 166 6.79 -27.84 -4.49
CA PHE A 166 8.16 -27.37 -4.66
C PHE A 166 8.31 -25.89 -4.31
N TYR A 167 7.51 -25.02 -4.92
CA TYR A 167 7.61 -23.58 -4.71
C TYR A 167 7.20 -23.15 -3.30
N SER A 168 6.20 -23.82 -2.72
CA SER A 168 5.81 -23.59 -1.32
C SER A 168 6.87 -24.07 -0.35
N LYS A 169 7.47 -25.24 -0.57
CA LYS A 169 8.47 -25.81 0.35
C LYS A 169 9.76 -25.01 0.40
N PHE A 170 10.32 -24.65 -0.76
CA PHE A 170 11.65 -24.06 -0.83
C PHE A 170 11.65 -22.53 -0.78
N PHE A 171 10.58 -21.89 -1.25
CA PHE A 171 10.51 -20.43 -1.34
C PHE A 171 9.37 -19.82 -0.54
N GLY A 172 8.58 -20.64 0.16
CA GLY A 172 7.49 -20.17 1.02
C GLY A 172 6.32 -19.54 0.26
N LEU A 173 6.22 -19.76 -1.06
CA LEU A 173 5.12 -19.22 -1.84
C LEU A 173 3.79 -19.88 -1.45
N GLN A 174 2.71 -19.11 -1.49
CA GLN A 174 1.37 -19.55 -1.13
C GLN A 174 0.42 -19.44 -2.33
N VAL A 175 -0.50 -20.40 -2.43
CA VAL A 175 -1.57 -20.37 -3.43
C VAL A 175 -2.47 -19.18 -3.18
N LYS A 176 -2.49 -18.24 -4.13
CA LYS A 176 -3.34 -17.05 -4.10
C LYS A 176 -4.70 -17.33 -4.74
N SER A 177 -4.68 -17.97 -5.90
CA SER A 177 -5.88 -18.38 -6.61
C SER A 177 -5.60 -19.55 -7.54
N ARG A 178 -6.66 -20.28 -7.89
CA ARG A 178 -6.65 -21.45 -8.76
C ARG A 178 -7.85 -21.39 -9.68
N HIS A 179 -7.62 -21.60 -10.97
CA HIS A 179 -8.62 -21.42 -12.02
C HIS A 179 -8.59 -22.58 -13.00
N ASP A 180 -9.77 -23.09 -13.35
CA ASP A 180 -9.94 -24.06 -14.43
C ASP A 180 -10.38 -23.32 -15.70
N ILE A 181 -9.61 -23.45 -16.78
CA ILE A 181 -9.80 -22.73 -18.05
C ILE A 181 -10.26 -23.72 -19.12
N LYS A 182 -11.60 -23.86 -19.25
CA LYS A 182 -12.22 -24.80 -20.19
C LYS A 182 -11.85 -24.53 -21.65
N ALA A 183 -11.68 -23.26 -22.04
CA ALA A 183 -11.43 -22.87 -23.43
C ALA A 183 -10.10 -23.42 -23.99
N THR A 184 -9.09 -23.54 -23.14
CA THR A 184 -7.74 -24.04 -23.50
C THR A 184 -7.42 -25.38 -22.85
N ASN A 185 -8.41 -26.02 -22.23
CA ASN A 185 -8.24 -27.23 -21.42
C ASN A 185 -7.06 -27.15 -20.45
N ALA A 186 -6.96 -26.02 -19.74
CA ALA A 186 -5.83 -25.71 -18.88
C ALA A 186 -6.27 -25.47 -17.44
N GLU A 187 -5.31 -25.58 -16.53
CA GLU A 187 -5.41 -25.18 -15.14
C GLU A 187 -4.35 -24.14 -14.84
N ILE A 188 -4.74 -23.05 -14.19
CA ILE A 188 -3.84 -21.95 -13.83
C ILE A 188 -3.85 -21.76 -12.32
N VAL A 189 -2.68 -21.66 -11.71
CA VAL A 189 -2.51 -21.35 -10.28
C VAL A 189 -1.55 -20.18 -10.13
N PHE A 190 -1.99 -19.16 -9.38
CA PHE A 190 -1.12 -18.05 -8.98
C PHE A 190 -0.54 -18.32 -7.61
N LEU A 191 0.79 -18.27 -7.52
CA LEU A 191 1.56 -18.34 -6.28
C LEU A 191 2.13 -16.95 -5.97
N GLN A 192 2.16 -16.58 -4.69
CA GLN A 192 2.73 -15.31 -4.24
C GLN A 192 3.44 -15.47 -2.89
N ASP A 193 4.39 -14.59 -2.59
CA ASP A 193 5.01 -14.53 -1.27
C ASP A 193 3.97 -14.30 -0.17
N SER A 194 4.28 -14.77 1.04
CA SER A 194 3.39 -14.68 2.19
C SER A 194 3.06 -13.24 2.62
N GLN A 195 3.83 -12.24 2.21
CA GLN A 195 3.53 -10.83 2.48
C GLN A 195 2.63 -10.19 1.41
N GLY A 196 2.37 -10.89 0.30
CA GLY A 196 1.56 -10.41 -0.82
C GLY A 196 2.14 -9.20 -1.55
N LYS A 197 3.47 -9.00 -1.48
CA LYS A 197 4.13 -7.80 -2.01
C LYS A 197 4.92 -8.02 -3.29
N GLY A 198 5.37 -9.24 -3.54
CA GLY A 198 6.14 -9.65 -4.70
C GLY A 198 5.28 -9.91 -5.95
N CYS A 199 5.97 -10.06 -7.08
CA CYS A 199 5.37 -10.48 -8.35
C CYS A 199 4.79 -11.90 -8.20
N MET A 200 3.67 -12.19 -8.86
CA MET A 200 3.07 -13.53 -8.79
C MET A 200 3.77 -14.49 -9.77
N LEU A 201 3.92 -15.74 -9.35
CA LEU A 201 4.29 -16.83 -10.24
C LEU A 201 3.00 -17.52 -10.73
N GLU A 202 2.78 -17.52 -12.04
CA GLU A 202 1.66 -18.20 -12.68
C GLU A 202 2.10 -19.58 -13.19
N LEU A 203 1.62 -20.64 -12.56
CA LEU A 203 1.77 -22.00 -13.04
C LEU A 203 0.64 -22.34 -14.00
N THR A 204 0.98 -22.70 -15.24
CA THR A 204 0.01 -23.14 -16.25
C THR A 204 0.19 -24.62 -16.59
N TYR A 205 -0.84 -25.42 -16.34
CA TYR A 205 -0.90 -26.83 -16.71
C TYR A 205 -1.89 -27.03 -17.87
N TYR A 206 -1.39 -27.36 -19.06
CA TYR A 206 -2.22 -27.72 -20.21
C TYR A 206 -2.45 -29.24 -20.21
N ARG A 207 -3.71 -29.69 -20.09
CA ARG A 207 -4.04 -31.12 -19.98
C ARG A 207 -3.78 -31.91 -21.26
N ASP A 208 -3.84 -31.23 -22.41
CA ASP A 208 -3.57 -31.83 -23.71
C ASP A 208 -2.09 -31.80 -24.11
N GLN A 209 -1.22 -31.16 -23.32
CA GLN A 209 0.21 -31.12 -23.59
C GLN A 209 0.83 -32.49 -23.26
N LYS A 210 1.32 -33.17 -24.30
CA LYS A 210 1.91 -34.52 -24.18
C LYS A 210 3.43 -34.49 -24.03
N GLU A 211 4.07 -33.43 -24.52
CA GLU A 211 5.52 -33.29 -24.51
C GLU A 211 5.91 -32.09 -23.65
N PHE A 212 6.86 -32.31 -22.76
CA PHE A 212 7.45 -31.31 -21.90
C PHE A 212 8.93 -31.26 -22.26
N GLN A 213 9.26 -30.48 -23.28
CA GLN A 213 10.63 -30.29 -23.74
C GLN A 213 11.12 -28.92 -23.28
N GLN A 214 12.05 -28.93 -22.34
CA GLN A 214 12.80 -27.74 -21.99
C GLN A 214 13.95 -27.59 -22.98
N ALA A 215 14.15 -26.38 -23.49
CA ALA A 215 15.28 -26.11 -24.38
C ALA A 215 16.61 -26.35 -23.64
N GLU A 216 17.61 -26.85 -24.37
CA GLU A 216 19.01 -26.85 -23.89
C GLU A 216 19.41 -25.43 -23.46
N TYR A 217 20.32 -25.33 -22.49
CA TYR A 217 20.67 -24.09 -21.80
C TYR A 217 20.84 -22.88 -22.75
N GLU A 218 21.68 -22.99 -23.77
CA GLU A 218 21.96 -21.91 -24.74
C GLU A 218 20.78 -21.53 -25.65
N LYS A 219 19.75 -22.39 -25.71
CA LYS A 219 18.55 -22.22 -26.54
C LYS A 219 17.34 -21.74 -25.74
N ARG A 220 17.48 -21.54 -24.42
CA ARG A 220 16.41 -21.01 -23.57
C ARG A 220 16.16 -19.53 -23.90
N LEU A 221 14.90 -19.17 -24.14
CA LEU A 221 14.48 -17.77 -24.34
C LEU A 221 14.08 -17.10 -23.02
N PHE A 222 13.44 -17.87 -22.15
CA PHE A 222 13.20 -17.46 -20.77
C PHE A 222 14.40 -17.91 -19.95
N ASP A 223 15.12 -16.96 -19.37
CA ASP A 223 16.41 -17.20 -18.73
C ASP A 223 16.21 -17.94 -17.39
N HIS A 224 15.69 -17.26 -16.37
CA HIS A 224 15.44 -17.84 -15.04
C HIS A 224 14.43 -17.05 -14.21
N LEU A 225 14.00 -17.64 -13.09
CA LEU A 225 13.32 -16.97 -11.99
C LEU A 225 14.30 -16.74 -10.83
N GLY A 226 14.40 -15.51 -10.32
CA GLY A 226 15.28 -15.18 -9.19
C GLY A 226 14.56 -15.21 -7.83
N PHE A 227 15.19 -15.81 -6.83
CA PHE A 227 14.71 -15.84 -5.44
C PHE A 227 15.83 -15.48 -4.47
N GLU A 228 15.55 -14.52 -3.60
CA GLU A 228 16.41 -14.22 -2.47
C GLU A 228 16.25 -15.29 -1.38
N VAL A 229 17.37 -15.77 -0.84
CA VAL A 229 17.42 -16.78 0.22
C VAL A 229 18.30 -16.30 1.37
N ALA A 230 17.89 -16.62 2.59
CA ALA A 230 18.60 -16.18 3.79
C ALA A 230 19.96 -16.88 3.99
N ASP A 231 20.09 -18.13 3.54
CA ASP A 231 21.32 -18.91 3.60
C ASP A 231 21.39 -19.83 2.38
N ILE A 232 22.24 -19.47 1.41
CA ILE A 232 22.31 -20.18 0.13
C ILE A 232 22.89 -21.59 0.28
N ASN A 233 23.84 -21.78 1.19
CA ASN A 233 24.49 -23.08 1.40
C ASN A 233 23.50 -24.08 2.01
N ASN A 234 22.80 -23.67 3.07
CA ASN A 234 21.79 -24.51 3.70
C ASN A 234 20.63 -24.81 2.74
N THR A 235 20.23 -23.84 1.92
CA THR A 235 19.19 -24.03 0.90
C THR A 235 19.60 -25.07 -0.13
N VAL A 236 20.80 -24.95 -0.71
CA VAL A 236 21.32 -25.91 -1.69
C VAL A 236 21.48 -27.31 -1.09
N VAL A 237 21.95 -27.44 0.15
CA VAL A 237 22.01 -28.75 0.83
C VAL A 237 20.63 -29.38 0.98
N ALA A 238 19.61 -28.60 1.38
CA ALA A 238 18.25 -29.10 1.52
C ALA A 238 17.65 -29.52 0.16
N MET A 239 17.93 -28.76 -0.90
CA MET A 239 17.51 -29.06 -2.27
C MET A 239 18.16 -30.34 -2.80
N LYS A 240 19.49 -30.50 -2.64
CA LYS A 240 20.21 -31.74 -2.99
C LYS A 240 19.61 -32.96 -2.30
N LYS A 241 19.33 -32.85 -0.99
CA LYS A 241 18.72 -33.93 -0.21
C LYS A 241 17.32 -34.31 -0.72
N ALA A 242 16.60 -33.35 -1.31
CA ALA A 242 15.29 -33.57 -1.90
C ALA A 242 15.34 -34.02 -3.37
N GLY A 243 16.54 -34.22 -3.94
CA GLY A 243 16.71 -34.65 -5.33
C GLY A 243 16.51 -33.54 -6.37
N VAL A 244 16.62 -32.28 -5.96
CA VAL A 244 16.59 -31.13 -6.88
C VAL A 244 17.90 -31.04 -7.65
N THR A 245 17.84 -30.81 -8.96
CA THR A 245 19.01 -30.61 -9.81
C THR A 245 19.68 -29.27 -9.48
N ILE A 246 20.97 -29.32 -9.13
CA ILE A 246 21.81 -28.13 -8.95
C ILE A 246 22.63 -27.99 -10.22
N THR A 247 22.42 -26.91 -10.99
CA THR A 247 23.19 -26.67 -12.22
C THR A 247 24.50 -25.97 -11.91
N ASP A 248 24.48 -25.06 -10.94
CA ASP A 248 25.64 -24.28 -10.53
C ASP A 248 25.69 -24.20 -9.00
N GLU A 249 26.81 -24.64 -8.42
CA GLU A 249 27.04 -24.57 -6.98
C GLU A 249 27.19 -23.12 -6.50
N PRO A 250 26.92 -22.83 -5.21
CA PRO A 250 27.09 -21.49 -4.65
C PRO A 250 28.46 -20.90 -4.93
N SER A 251 28.47 -19.73 -5.59
CA SER A 251 29.68 -19.00 -5.93
C SER A 251 29.49 -17.50 -5.78
N LYS A 252 30.59 -16.77 -5.55
CA LYS A 252 30.57 -15.32 -5.36
C LYS A 252 30.35 -14.63 -6.71
N PHE A 253 29.21 -13.95 -6.87
CA PHE A 253 28.96 -13.06 -8.01
C PHE A 253 29.73 -11.73 -7.84
N ASN A 254 29.76 -11.22 -6.61
CA ASN A 254 30.59 -10.08 -6.20
C ASN A 254 30.92 -10.19 -4.70
N GLU A 255 31.60 -9.19 -4.13
CA GLU A 255 32.01 -9.18 -2.71
C GLU A 255 30.83 -9.46 -1.75
N HIS A 256 29.65 -8.93 -2.05
CA HIS A 256 28.45 -8.95 -1.20
C HIS A 256 27.39 -9.97 -1.63
N THR A 257 27.51 -10.57 -2.81
CA THR A 257 26.44 -11.41 -3.38
C THR A 257 26.96 -12.79 -3.74
N THR A 258 26.29 -13.83 -3.23
CA THR A 258 26.52 -15.23 -3.62
C THR A 258 25.32 -15.69 -4.45
N ILE A 259 25.57 -16.38 -5.56
CA ILE A 259 24.52 -16.95 -6.41
C ILE A 259 24.73 -18.45 -6.61
N ALA A 260 23.64 -19.15 -6.91
CA ALA A 260 23.61 -20.55 -7.33
C ALA A 260 22.43 -20.74 -8.29
N PHE A 261 22.48 -21.80 -9.10
CA PHE A 261 21.38 -22.13 -10.01
C PHE A 261 20.89 -23.56 -9.80
N VAL A 262 19.57 -23.71 -9.82
CA VAL A 262 18.86 -24.99 -9.66
C VAL A 262 17.75 -25.10 -10.70
N GLU A 263 17.25 -26.30 -10.93
CA GLU A 263 16.06 -26.50 -11.76
C GLU A 263 14.83 -26.82 -10.91
N ASP A 264 13.69 -26.25 -11.31
CA ASP A 264 12.39 -26.66 -10.82
C ASP A 264 12.03 -28.08 -11.31
N PRO A 265 10.90 -28.67 -10.88
CA PRO A 265 10.51 -30.03 -11.28
C PRO A 265 10.31 -30.25 -12.78
N ASP A 266 10.20 -29.18 -13.57
CA ASP A 266 9.96 -29.19 -15.02
C ASP A 266 11.16 -28.61 -15.82
N GLY A 267 12.29 -28.33 -15.16
CA GLY A 267 13.53 -27.85 -15.81
C GLY A 267 13.62 -26.32 -15.96
N THR A 268 12.71 -25.56 -15.37
CA THR A 268 12.80 -24.10 -15.32
C THR A 268 13.97 -23.71 -14.42
N LEU A 269 14.86 -22.85 -14.94
CA LEU A 269 16.02 -22.40 -14.20
C LEU A 269 15.63 -21.42 -13.09
N ILE A 270 16.19 -21.61 -11.90
CA ILE A 270 15.98 -20.78 -10.74
C ILE A 270 17.33 -20.27 -10.24
N GLU A 271 17.46 -18.94 -10.15
CA GLU A 271 18.59 -18.27 -9.52
C GLU A 271 18.31 -18.11 -8.03
N LEU A 272 19.23 -18.58 -7.20
CA LEU A 272 19.24 -18.34 -5.75
C LEU A 272 20.21 -17.20 -5.46
N ILE A 273 19.75 -16.18 -4.72
CA ILE A 273 20.54 -14.98 -4.43
C ILE A 273 20.64 -14.82 -2.92
N GLU A 274 21.86 -14.71 -2.40
CA GLU A 274 22.12 -14.34 -1.00
C GLU A 274 22.91 -13.02 -0.98
N HIS A 275 22.36 -12.01 -0.29
CA HIS A 275 23.04 -10.75 -0.02
C HIS A 275 23.65 -10.77 1.40
N LYS A 276 24.92 -10.38 1.52
CA LYS A 276 25.66 -10.23 2.78
C LYS A 276 26.01 -8.79 3.11
#